data_AF-A0A2J4QEC4-F1
#
_entry.id   AF-A0A2J4QEC4-F1
#
_cell.length_a   1.000
_cell.length_b   1.000
_cell.length_c   1.000
_cell.angle_alpha   90.00
_cell.angle_beta   90.00
_cell.angle_gamma   90.00
#
_symmetry.space_group_name_H-M   'P 1'
#
loop_
_entity.id
_entity.type
_entity.pdbx_description
1 polymer ?
#
loop_
_entity_poly.entity_id
_entity_poly.type
_entity_poly.pdbx_seq_one_letter_code
_entity_poly.pdbx_strand_id
1 'polypeptide(L)' 'MVNLVIVSHSARLGEGVGELARQMLMNDGCKLAIAAGIDDPASPIGTDPIKVMEAIESVADADHILV' A
#
# COMPACT_ATOMS: atom_id res chain seq x y z
N MET A 1 5.55 14.07 -9.99
CA MET A 1 6.09 12.91 -9.28
C MET A 1 4.97 11.91 -9.02
N VAL A 2 5.30 10.61 -8.91
CA VAL A 2 4.31 9.52 -8.71
C VAL A 2 4.66 8.79 -7.43
N ASN A 3 3.67 8.58 -6.56
CA ASN A 3 3.77 7.69 -5.40
C ASN A 3 2.98 6.39 -5.63
N LEU A 4 3.23 5.39 -4.80
CA LEU A 4 2.67 4.05 -4.94
C LEU A 4 1.78 3.67 -3.76
N VAL A 5 0.67 2.98 -4.03
CA VAL A 5 -0.16 2.31 -3.02
C VAL A 5 -0.37 0.86 -3.44
N ILE A 6 0.03 -0.10 -2.60
CA ILE A 6 -0.26 -1.52 -2.86
C ILE A 6 -1.58 -1.88 -2.20
N VAL A 7 -2.54 -2.41 -2.98
CA VAL A 7 -3.80 -2.96 -2.47
C VAL A 7 -3.82 -4.47 -2.63
N SER A 8 -4.12 -5.20 -1.56
CA SER A 8 -4.18 -6.66 -1.58
C SER A 8 -5.27 -7.20 -0.65
N HIS A 9 -5.85 -8.34 -1.02
CA HIS A 9 -6.72 -9.08 -0.08
C HIS A 9 -5.93 -9.71 1.07
N SER A 10 -4.63 -9.98 0.88
CA SER A 10 -3.78 -10.65 1.87
C SER A 10 -2.76 -9.66 2.43
N ALA A 11 -2.81 -9.43 3.74
CA ALA A 11 -1.81 -8.63 4.46
C ALA A 11 -0.39 -9.12 4.17
N ARG A 12 -0.16 -10.44 4.30
CA ARG A 12 1.14 -11.06 4.02
C ARG A 12 1.65 -10.82 2.60
N LEU A 13 0.77 -10.88 1.59
CA LEU A 13 1.16 -10.61 0.21
C LEU A 13 1.45 -9.12 0.01
N GLY A 14 0.61 -8.22 0.53
CA GLY A 14 0.82 -6.77 0.43
C GLY A 14 2.13 -6.33 1.08
N GLU A 15 2.42 -6.84 2.28
CA GLU A 15 3.68 -6.63 2.99
C GLU A 15 4.88 -7.16 2.22
N GLY A 16 4.81 -8.40 1.73
CA GLY A 16 5.90 -9.02 0.99
C GLY A 16 6.21 -8.30 -0.34
N VAL A 17 5.18 -7.92 -1.11
CA VAL A 17 5.38 -7.11 -2.33
C VAL A 17 5.95 -5.74 -1.98
N GLY A 18 5.46 -5.12 -0.91
CA GLY A 18 5.97 -3.83 -0.45
C GLY A 18 7.43 -3.88 0.00
N GLU A 19 7.86 -4.96 0.65
CA GLU A 19 9.26 -5.18 1.01
C GLU A 19 10.15 -5.26 -0.22
N LEU A 20 9.75 -6.04 -1.24
CA LEU A 20 10.49 -6.16 -2.50
C LEU A 20 10.53 -4.83 -3.25
N ALA A 21 9.40 -4.12 -3.35
CA ALA A 21 9.30 -2.83 -4.03
C ALA A 21 10.26 -1.80 -3.40
N ARG A 22 10.35 -1.74 -2.06
CA ARG A 22 11.27 -0.83 -1.36
C ARG A 22 12.74 -1.06 -1.71
N GLN A 23 13.15 -2.29 -2.04
CA GLN A 23 14.52 -2.56 -2.47
C GLN A 23 14.84 -1.97 -3.85
N MET A 24 13.81 -1.74 -4.68
CA MET A 24 13.96 -1.16 -6.02
C MET A 24 13.78 0.36 -6.05
N LEU A 25 13.22 0.95 -4.99
CA LEU A 25 13.08 2.41 -4.86
C LEU A 25 14.46 3.04 -4.64
N MET A 26 14.97 3.72 -5.66
CA MET A 26 16.20 4.49 -5.57
C MET A 26 15.88 5.92 -5.11
N ASN A 27 16.36 6.29 -3.91
CA ASN A 27 16.20 7.61 -3.27
C ASN A 27 14.80 7.92 -2.69
N ASP A 28 14.71 9.01 -1.92
CA ASP A 28 13.48 9.49 -1.25
C ASP A 28 12.42 10.10 -2.21
N GLY A 29 12.55 9.89 -3.53
CA GLY A 29 11.70 10.53 -4.55
C GLY A 29 10.34 9.86 -4.78
N CYS A 30 10.11 8.69 -4.18
CA CYS A 30 8.87 7.93 -4.32
C CYS A 30 8.47 7.31 -2.98
N LYS A 31 7.30 7.70 -2.47
CA LYS A 31 6.70 7.08 -1.28
C LYS A 31 5.89 5.86 -1.68
N LEU A 32 5.79 4.91 -0.74
CA LEU A 32 5.05 3.67 -0.90
C LEU A 32 4.21 3.40 0.36
N ALA A 33 2.89 3.28 0.18
CA ALA A 33 1.96 2.83 1.21
C ALA A 33 1.35 1.47 0.85
N ILE A 34 0.84 0.75 1.85
CA ILE A 34 0.26 -0.59 1.70
C ILE A 34 -1.09 -0.60 2.42
N ALA A 35 -2.14 -1.01 1.71
CA ALA A 35 -3.46 -1.28 2.24
C ALA A 35 -3.84 -2.73 1.93
N ALA A 36 -3.66 -3.64 2.89
CA ALA A 36 -3.86 -5.06 2.67
C ALA A 36 -4.56 -5.77 3.83
N GLY A 37 -5.46 -6.68 3.49
CA GLY A 37 -6.26 -7.43 4.47
C GLY A 37 -7.32 -6.58 5.18
N ILE A 38 -8.17 -7.26 5.93
CA ILE A 38 -9.18 -6.64 6.81
C ILE A 38 -8.89 -6.96 8.27
N ASP A 39 -9.49 -6.20 9.19
CA ASP A 39 -9.39 -6.47 10.63
C ASP A 39 -10.40 -7.53 11.08
N ASP A 40 -10.30 -8.73 10.49
CA ASP A 40 -11.05 -9.91 10.88
C ASP A 40 -10.06 -11.07 11.11
N PRO A 41 -9.73 -11.40 12.38
CA PRO A 41 -8.81 -12.49 12.69
C PRO A 41 -9.30 -13.88 12.24
N ALA A 42 -10.62 -14.08 12.11
CA ALA A 42 -11.19 -15.35 11.68
C ALA A 42 -11.24 -15.47 10.16
N SER A 43 -11.36 -14.35 9.45
CA SER A 43 -11.36 -14.27 7.98
C SER A 43 -10.54 -13.09 7.45
N PRO A 44 -9.20 -13.12 7.55
CA PRO A 44 -8.36 -11.95 7.31
C PRO A 44 -8.18 -11.57 5.83
N ILE A 45 -8.69 -12.40 4.91
CA ILE A 45 -8.58 -12.18 3.47
C ILE A 45 -9.72 -11.26 3.01
N GLY A 46 -9.37 -10.05 2.59
CA GLY A 46 -10.32 -9.03 2.18
C GLY A 46 -9.65 -7.69 1.96
N THR A 47 -10.42 -6.72 1.49
CA THR A 47 -9.94 -5.35 1.30
C THR A 47 -10.77 -4.39 2.13
N ASP A 48 -10.10 -3.60 2.96
CA ASP A 48 -10.71 -2.55 3.76
C ASP A 48 -10.65 -1.21 3.02
N PRO A 49 -11.79 -0.62 2.60
CA PRO A 49 -11.79 0.65 1.89
C PRO A 49 -11.26 1.82 2.73
N ILE A 50 -11.35 1.75 4.06
CA ILE A 50 -10.81 2.79 4.94
C ILE A 50 -9.28 2.73 4.92
N LYS A 51 -8.68 1.54 5.03
CA LYS A 51 -7.22 1.38 4.88
C LYS A 51 -6.72 1.86 3.51
N VAL A 52 -7.48 1.62 2.44
CA VAL A 52 -7.14 2.10 1.10
C VAL A 52 -7.14 3.63 1.05
N MET A 53 -8.18 4.26 1.61
CA MET A 53 -8.28 5.73 1.70
C MET A 53 -7.10 6.30 2.49
N GLU A 54 -6.82 5.78 3.69
CA GLU A 54 -5.70 6.22 4.54
C GLU A 54 -4.34 6.06 3.85
N ALA A 55 -4.13 4.95 3.13
CA ALA A 55 -2.90 4.72 2.38
C ALA A 55 -2.71 5.75 1.25
N ILE A 56 -3.78 6.06 0.51
CA ILE A 56 -3.78 7.09 -0.54
C ILE A 56 -3.47 8.46 0.05
N GLU A 57 -4.14 8.84 1.14
CA GLU A 57 -3.93 10.12 1.83
C GLU A 57 -2.50 10.27 2.35
N SER A 58 -1.88 9.18 2.83
CA SER A 58 -0.51 9.20 3.35
C SER A 58 0.57 9.53 2.31
N VAL A 59 0.25 9.38 1.02
CA VAL A 59 1.18 9.64 -0.10
C VAL A 59 0.66 10.68 -1.10
N ALA A 60 -0.34 11.48 -0.68
CA ALA A 60 -1.02 12.46 -1.53
C ALA A 60 -0.21 13.74 -1.82
N ASP A 61 1.03 13.85 -1.36
CA ASP A 61 1.93 14.96 -1.68
C ASP A 61 2.60 14.85 -3.06
N ALA A 62 2.31 13.79 -3.83
CA ALA A 62 2.71 13.63 -5.22
C ALA A 62 1.62 14.10 -6.20
N ASP A 63 2.02 14.49 -7.40
CA ASP A 63 1.09 14.90 -8.48
C ASP A 63 0.14 13.75 -8.89
N HIS A 64 0.62 12.51 -8.78
CA HIS A 64 -0.13 11.31 -9.15
C HIS A 64 0.15 10.15 -8.18
N ILE A 65 -0.80 9.22 -8.09
CA ILE A 65 -0.69 7.99 -7.31
C ILE A 65 -1.01 6.82 -8.23
N LEU A 66 -0.13 5.82 -8.26
CA LEU A 66 -0.40 4.52 -8.88
C LEU A 66 -0.84 3.53 -7.81
N VAL A 67 -1.99 2.90 -8.04
CA VAL A 67 -2.61 1.89 -7.17
C VAL A 67 -2.60 0.54 -7.87
#